data_AF-A0A4Y2UJZ5-F1
#
_entry.id   AF-A0A4Y2UJZ5-F1
#
_cell.length_a   1.000
_cell.length_b   1.000
_cell.length_c   1.000
_cell.angle_alpha   90.00
_cell.angle_beta   90.00
_cell.angle_gamma   90.00
#
_symmetry.space_group_name_H-M   'P 1'
#
loop_
_entity.id
_entity.type
_entity.pdbx_description
1 polymer ?
#
loop_
_entity_poly.entity_id
_entity_poly.type
_entity_poly.pdbx_seq_one_letter_code
_entity_poly.pdbx_strand_id
1 'polypeptide(L)'
;MRDSMALAWQPQEEGLREILKLLKESQSPDTATQRAVQQKLEELNKYPDFNNYLIFVLTKLTTEDEPTRSLSGLILKNNVKAHFHQFPPEVTEFIKSECLNSVGDPSPLIRATIGILITTIASKGELTNWVDLLPRLCHLLDSEDYNVCE
;
A
#
# COMPACT_ATOMS: atom_id res chain seq x y z
N MET A 1 22.86 7.09 22.67
CA MET A 1 22.63 5.65 22.32
C MET A 1 22.14 5.66 20.89
N ARG A 2 22.77 4.90 19.99
CA ARG A 2 22.59 5.04 18.53
C ARG A 2 21.17 4.65 18.12
N ASP A 3 20.37 5.63 17.72
CA ASP A 3 19.19 5.41 16.89
C ASP A 3 19.65 4.72 15.61
N SER A 4 19.35 3.42 15.53
CA SER A 4 19.49 2.68 14.30
C SER A 4 18.28 3.10 13.46
N MET A 5 18.40 4.19 12.70
CA MET A 5 17.45 4.49 11.62
C MET A 5 17.40 3.23 10.76
N ALA A 6 16.34 2.44 10.88
CA ALA A 6 16.03 1.39 9.94
C ALA A 6 16.10 2.04 8.56
N LEU A 7 16.97 1.52 7.69
CA LEU A 7 17.15 2.04 6.34
C LEU A 7 15.76 2.05 5.69
N ALA A 8 15.18 3.24 5.48
CA ALA A 8 13.86 3.34 4.87
C ALA A 8 13.94 2.66 3.50
N TRP A 9 13.10 1.65 3.28
CA TRP A 9 13.06 0.92 2.01
C TRP A 9 12.92 1.91 0.85
N GLN A 10 13.64 1.67 -0.23
CA GLN A 10 13.59 2.48 -1.45
C GLN A 10 13.37 1.56 -2.66
N PRO A 11 12.53 1.98 -3.63
CA PRO A 11 12.33 1.20 -4.84
C PRO A 11 13.58 1.22 -5.70
N GLN A 12 13.88 0.10 -6.34
CA GLN A 12 14.81 0.08 -7.46
C GLN A 12 14.06 0.50 -8.72
N GLU A 13 14.72 1.29 -9.58
CA GLU A 13 14.08 1.86 -10.77
C GLU A 13 13.54 0.77 -11.71
N GLU A 14 14.32 -0.30 -11.91
CA GLU A 14 13.94 -1.44 -12.75
C GLU A 14 12.72 -2.17 -12.20
N GLY A 15 12.71 -2.44 -10.89
CA GLY A 15 11.56 -3.03 -10.20
C GLY A 15 10.32 -2.15 -10.34
N LEU A 16 10.44 -0.83 -10.10
CA LEU A 16 9.32 0.09 -10.22
C LEU A 16 8.75 0.11 -11.64
N ARG A 17 9.60 0.12 -12.67
CA ARG A 17 9.17 0.05 -14.07
C ARG A 17 8.39 -1.23 -14.37
N GLU A 18 8.82 -2.36 -13.82
CA GLU A 18 8.13 -3.64 -13.99
C GLU A 18 6.75 -3.66 -13.31
N ILE A 19 6.65 -3.10 -12.10
CA ILE A 19 5.38 -2.96 -11.38
C ILE A 19 4.41 -2.06 -12.15
N LEU A 20 4.88 -0.92 -12.65
CA LEU A 20 4.05 -0.01 -13.44
C LEU A 20 3.56 -0.66 -14.74
N LYS A 21 4.41 -1.44 -15.41
CA LYS A 21 4.01 -2.21 -16.58
C LYS A 21 2.90 -3.19 -16.23
N LEU A 22 3.06 -3.96 -15.14
CA LEU A 22 2.06 -4.91 -14.66
C LEU A 22 0.73 -4.22 -14.32
N LEU A 23 0.75 -3.09 -13.63
CA LEU A 23 -0.45 -2.33 -13.27
C LEU A 23 -1.19 -1.81 -14.51
N LYS A 24 -0.46 -1.41 -15.56
CA LYS A 24 -1.05 -0.99 -16.84
C LYS A 24 -1.66 -2.16 -17.59
N GLU A 25 -0.97 -3.31 -17.63
CA GLU A 25 -1.49 -4.54 -18.23
C GLU A 25 -2.73 -5.07 -17.48
N SER A 26 -2.78 -4.89 -16.16
CA SER A 26 -3.92 -5.27 -15.30
C SER A 26 -5.21 -4.51 -15.62
N GLN A 27 -5.13 -3.40 -16.35
CA GLN A 27 -6.28 -2.61 -16.77
C GLN A 27 -6.78 -3.01 -18.17
N SER A 28 -6.08 -3.91 -18.87
CA SER A 28 -6.46 -4.36 -20.21
C SER A 28 -7.76 -5.17 -20.18
N PRO A 29 -8.72 -4.93 -21.08
CA PRO A 29 -9.91 -5.78 -21.21
C PRO A 29 -9.62 -7.15 -21.84
N ASP A 30 -8.42 -7.35 -22.40
CA ASP A 30 -8.04 -8.60 -23.07
C ASP A 30 -7.85 -9.75 -22.08
N THR A 31 -8.57 -10.84 -22.31
CA THR A 31 -8.58 -12.00 -21.41
C THR A 31 -7.23 -12.71 -21.34
N ALA A 32 -6.47 -12.76 -22.45
CA ALA A 32 -5.16 -13.39 -22.45
C ALA A 32 -4.15 -12.58 -21.61
N THR A 33 -4.19 -11.25 -21.75
CA THR A 33 -3.41 -10.30 -20.94
C THR A 33 -3.76 -10.43 -19.46
N GLN A 34 -5.05 -10.47 -19.11
CA GLN A 34 -5.51 -10.66 -17.72
C GLN A 34 -4.98 -11.96 -17.09
N ARG A 35 -4.94 -13.07 -17.86
CA ARG A 35 -4.37 -14.34 -17.39
C ARG A 35 -2.86 -14.23 -17.14
N ALA A 36 -2.13 -13.60 -18.06
CA ALA A 36 -0.69 -13.40 -17.92
C ALA A 36 -0.36 -12.52 -16.71
N VAL A 37 -1.13 -11.44 -16.50
CA VAL A 37 -1.05 -10.58 -15.33
C VAL A 37 -1.26 -11.36 -14.04
N GLN A 38 -2.30 -12.20 -13.98
CA GLN A 38 -2.60 -12.99 -12.79
C GLN A 38 -1.46 -13.95 -12.43
N GLN A 39 -0.89 -14.64 -13.43
CA GLN A 39 0.28 -15.50 -13.22
C GLN A 39 1.48 -14.70 -12.69
N LYS A 40 1.72 -13.51 -13.26
CA LYS A 40 2.82 -12.65 -12.83
C LYS A 40 2.62 -12.10 -11.42
N LEU A 41 1.39 -11.75 -11.03
CA LEU A 41 1.05 -11.36 -9.67
C LEU A 41 1.31 -12.50 -8.67
N GLU A 42 0.96 -13.73 -9.01
CA GLU A 42 1.24 -14.91 -8.18
C GLU A 42 2.74 -15.18 -8.01
N GLU A 43 3.54 -14.93 -9.05
CA GLU A 43 5.00 -15.00 -8.97
C GLU A 43 5.59 -13.88 -8.09
N LEU A 44 5.15 -12.64 -8.29
CA LEU A 44 5.64 -11.48 -7.53
C LEU A 44 5.24 -11.54 -6.06
N ASN A 45 4.09 -12.14 -5.73
CA ASN A 45 3.67 -12.35 -4.34
C ASN A 45 4.60 -13.26 -3.52
N LYS A 46 5.53 -13.97 -4.16
CA LYS A 46 6.58 -14.75 -3.47
C LYS A 46 7.67 -13.84 -2.89
N TYR A 47 7.77 -12.60 -3.35
CA TYR A 47 8.76 -11.64 -2.92
C TYR A 47 8.13 -10.64 -1.93
N PRO A 48 8.61 -10.56 -0.68
CA PRO A 48 8.00 -9.68 0.32
C PRO A 48 8.04 -8.18 -0.05
N ASP A 49 9.08 -7.75 -0.74
CA ASP A 49 9.29 -6.37 -1.17
C ASP A 49 8.31 -5.92 -2.27
N PHE A 50 7.65 -6.86 -2.97
CA PHE A 50 6.56 -6.55 -3.89
C PHE A 50 5.49 -5.67 -3.22
N ASN A 51 5.13 -5.98 -1.97
CA ASN A 51 4.15 -5.20 -1.23
C ASN A 51 4.65 -3.79 -0.89
N ASN A 52 5.96 -3.59 -0.73
CA ASN A 52 6.55 -2.26 -0.55
C ASN A 52 6.45 -1.42 -1.83
N TYR A 53 6.64 -2.03 -3.00
CA TYR A 53 6.38 -1.35 -4.28
C TYR A 53 4.92 -0.95 -4.41
N LEU A 54 3.98 -1.83 -4.03
CA LEU A 54 2.56 -1.52 -4.18
C LEU A 54 2.13 -0.34 -3.30
N ILE A 55 2.57 -0.29 -2.05
CA ILE A 55 2.27 0.86 -1.17
C ILE A 55 2.98 2.12 -1.65
N PHE A 56 4.23 2.01 -2.13
CA PHE A 56 4.97 3.14 -2.69
C PHE A 56 4.26 3.77 -3.89
N VAL A 57 3.75 2.95 -4.82
CA VAL A 57 2.97 3.44 -5.97
C VAL A 57 1.69 4.14 -5.48
N LEU A 58 1.00 3.58 -4.47
CA LEU A 58 -0.20 4.21 -3.91
C LEU A 58 0.10 5.57 -3.26
N THR A 59 1.15 5.69 -2.45
CA THR A 59 1.35 6.83 -1.53
C THR A 59 2.38 7.86 -1.99
N LYS A 60 3.41 7.47 -2.75
CA LYS A 60 4.55 8.33 -3.09
C LYS A 60 4.64 8.69 -4.57
N LEU A 61 4.17 7.83 -5.46
CA LEU A 61 4.31 8.04 -6.90
C LEU A 61 3.19 8.93 -7.46
N THR A 62 3.15 10.18 -7.01
CA THR A 62 2.13 11.18 -7.40
C THR A 62 2.16 11.59 -8.87
N THR A 63 3.17 11.13 -9.63
CA THR A 63 3.27 11.32 -11.08
C THR A 63 2.40 10.35 -11.87
N GLU A 64 2.00 9.21 -11.30
CA GLU A 64 1.05 8.30 -11.92
C GLU A 64 -0.39 8.72 -11.60
N ASP A 65 -1.32 8.32 -12.46
CA ASP A 65 -2.72 8.66 -12.36
C ASP A 65 -3.43 7.92 -11.21
N GLU A 66 -4.49 8.53 -10.69
CA GLU A 66 -5.23 8.02 -9.53
C GLU A 66 -5.76 6.58 -9.73
N PRO A 67 -6.29 6.18 -10.92
CA PRO A 67 -6.70 4.80 -11.17
C PRO A 67 -5.56 3.78 -10.99
N THR A 68 -4.37 4.07 -11.54
CA THR A 68 -3.19 3.19 -11.41
C THR A 68 -2.72 3.10 -9.96
N ARG A 69 -2.66 4.24 -9.26
CA ARG A 69 -2.29 4.29 -7.84
C ARG A 69 -3.29 3.51 -6.97
N SER A 70 -4.59 3.71 -7.18
CA SER A 70 -5.65 3.01 -6.45
C SER A 70 -5.64 1.50 -6.74
N LEU A 71 -5.45 1.09 -7.99
CA LEU A 71 -5.34 -0.32 -8.36
C LEU A 71 -4.19 -1.01 -7.60
N SER A 72 -3.03 -0.34 -7.49
CA SER A 72 -1.91 -0.83 -6.68
C SER A 72 -2.32 -1.09 -5.23
N GLY A 73 -3.04 -0.16 -4.61
CA GLY A 73 -3.56 -0.32 -3.25
C GLY A 73 -4.58 -1.46 -3.12
N LEU A 74 -5.43 -1.68 -4.14
CA LEU A 74 -6.40 -2.78 -4.14
C LEU A 74 -5.73 -4.15 -4.26
N ILE A 75 -4.67 -4.28 -5.07
CA ILE A 75 -3.83 -5.49 -5.14
C ILE A 75 -3.18 -5.74 -3.78
N LEU A 76 -2.58 -4.71 -3.18
CA LEU A 76 -1.97 -4.82 -1.85
C LEU A 76 -3.00 -5.26 -0.80
N LYS A 77 -4.22 -4.73 -0.85
CA LYS A 77 -5.29 -5.14 0.06
C LYS A 77 -5.64 -6.61 -0.09
N ASN A 78 -5.64 -7.14 -1.31
CA ASN A 78 -5.88 -8.57 -1.54
C ASN A 78 -4.73 -9.42 -0.99
N ASN A 79 -3.49 -8.97 -1.15
CA ASN A 79 -2.31 -9.63 -0.57
C ASN A 79 -2.36 -9.65 0.96
N VAL A 80 -2.68 -8.52 1.61
CA VAL A 80 -2.92 -8.46 3.06
C VAL A 80 -4.02 -9.45 3.44
N LYS A 81 -5.16 -9.45 2.72
CA LYS A 81 -6.28 -10.34 3.06
C LYS A 81 -5.89 -11.82 3.04
N ALA A 82 -5.03 -12.23 2.11
CA ALA A 82 -4.65 -13.62 1.89
C ALA A 82 -3.40 -14.05 2.69
N HIS A 83 -2.44 -13.15 2.88
CA HIS A 83 -1.07 -13.50 3.28
C HIS A 83 -0.51 -12.66 4.42
N PHE A 84 -1.31 -11.83 5.11
CA PHE A 84 -0.81 -10.89 6.13
C PHE A 84 0.17 -11.50 7.15
N HIS A 85 -0.13 -12.67 7.70
CA HIS A 85 0.71 -13.34 8.70
C HIS A 85 2.03 -13.89 8.16
N GLN A 86 2.21 -13.91 6.83
CA GLN A 86 3.43 -14.33 6.16
C GLN A 86 4.34 -13.14 5.85
N PHE A 87 3.87 -11.91 6.04
CA PHE A 87 4.65 -10.72 5.75
C PHE A 87 5.78 -10.59 6.77
N PRO A 88 7.00 -10.25 6.33
CA PRO A 88 8.06 -9.83 7.24
C PRO A 88 7.61 -8.60 8.06
N PRO A 89 7.98 -8.51 9.35
CA PRO A 89 7.60 -7.38 10.20
C PRO A 89 7.94 -6.01 9.59
N GLU A 90 9.12 -5.90 8.98
CA GLU A 90 9.61 -4.70 8.29
C GLU A 90 8.70 -4.23 7.15
N VAL A 91 8.12 -5.16 6.38
CA VAL A 91 7.16 -4.87 5.30
C VAL A 91 5.85 -4.37 5.91
N THR A 92 5.36 -5.04 6.94
CA THR A 92 4.13 -4.64 7.64
C THR A 92 4.26 -3.26 8.28
N GLU A 93 5.38 -2.97 8.95
CA GLU A 93 5.66 -1.67 9.55
C GLU A 93 5.77 -0.56 8.49
N PHE A 94 6.44 -0.84 7.36
CA PHE A 94 6.52 0.10 6.24
C PHE A 94 5.13 0.44 5.69
N ILE A 95 4.30 -0.56 5.41
CA ILE A 95 2.93 -0.34 4.91
C ILE A 95 2.09 0.45 5.91
N LYS A 96 2.14 0.09 7.20
CA LYS A 96 1.40 0.79 8.26
C LYS A 96 1.79 2.27 8.34
N SER A 97 3.09 2.56 8.32
CA SER A 97 3.62 3.93 8.34
C SER A 97 3.15 4.73 7.13
N GLU A 98 3.27 4.15 5.93
CA GLU A 98 2.85 4.80 4.68
C GLU A 98 1.35 5.07 4.64
N CYS A 99 0.50 4.13 5.08
CA CYS A 99 -0.93 4.36 5.19
C CYS A 99 -1.26 5.55 6.11
N LEU A 100 -0.66 5.59 7.30
CA LEU A 100 -0.92 6.65 8.29
C LEU A 100 -0.43 8.02 7.81
N ASN A 101 0.66 8.08 7.07
CA ASN A 101 1.21 9.33 6.52
C ASN A 101 0.42 9.84 5.30
N SER A 102 -0.43 9.01 4.70
CA SER A 102 -1.15 9.35 3.47
C SER A 102 -2.68 9.43 3.63
N VAL A 103 -3.19 9.38 4.87
CA VAL A 103 -4.64 9.55 5.14
C VAL A 103 -5.20 10.83 4.52
N GLY A 104 -4.42 11.91 4.53
CA GLY A 104 -4.79 13.21 3.93
C GLY A 104 -4.43 13.39 2.46
N ASP A 105 -4.32 12.32 1.66
CA ASP A 105 -4.08 12.47 0.22
C ASP A 105 -5.14 13.40 -0.41
N PRO A 106 -4.80 14.32 -1.32
CA PRO A 106 -5.79 15.24 -1.91
C PRO A 106 -6.86 14.53 -2.74
N SER A 107 -6.59 13.32 -3.24
CA SER A 107 -7.53 12.54 -4.04
C SER A 107 -8.48 11.72 -3.17
N PRO A 108 -9.82 11.89 -3.30
CA PRO A 108 -10.79 11.08 -2.57
C PRO A 108 -10.67 9.58 -2.86
N LEU A 109 -10.30 9.20 -4.09
CA LEU A 109 -10.11 7.81 -4.49
C LEU A 109 -8.92 7.18 -3.74
N ILE A 110 -7.83 7.93 -3.61
CA ILE A 110 -6.64 7.45 -2.89
C ILE A 110 -6.92 7.38 -1.39
N ARG A 111 -7.58 8.39 -0.80
CA ARG A 111 -8.01 8.33 0.62
C ARG A 111 -8.88 7.12 0.89
N ALA A 112 -9.88 6.85 0.06
CA ALA A 112 -10.74 5.67 0.20
C ALA A 112 -9.93 4.36 0.13
N THR A 113 -8.96 4.28 -0.79
CA THR A 113 -8.08 3.10 -0.93
C THR A 113 -7.20 2.90 0.30
N ILE A 114 -6.67 3.98 0.88
CA ILE A 114 -5.87 3.95 2.12
C ILE A 114 -6.73 3.53 3.30
N GLY A 115 -7.95 4.07 3.44
CA GLY A 115 -8.90 3.65 4.48
C GLY A 115 -9.27 2.17 4.39
N ILE A 116 -9.45 1.65 3.17
CA ILE A 116 -9.64 0.21 2.93
C ILE A 116 -8.43 -0.61 3.38
N LEU A 117 -7.21 -0.15 3.11
CA LEU A 117 -5.98 -0.82 3.56
C LEU A 117 -5.84 -0.81 5.08
N ILE A 118 -6.04 0.34 5.72
CA ILE A 118 -5.97 0.50 7.18
C ILE A 118 -6.95 -0.46 7.85
N THR A 119 -8.22 -0.44 7.43
CA THR A 119 -9.26 -1.33 8.00
C THR A 119 -8.97 -2.80 7.73
N THR A 120 -8.43 -3.15 6.56
CA THR A 120 -8.05 -4.53 6.24
C THR A 120 -6.90 -5.01 7.12
N ILE A 121 -5.85 -4.19 7.31
CA ILE A 121 -4.70 -4.53 8.17
C ILE A 121 -5.15 -4.66 9.62
N ALA A 122 -5.95 -3.72 10.14
CA ALA A 122 -6.47 -3.78 11.51
C ALA A 122 -7.35 -5.02 11.73
N SER A 123 -8.14 -5.41 10.73
CA SER A 123 -8.98 -6.62 10.79
C SER A 123 -8.16 -7.91 10.72
N LYS A 124 -7.09 -7.96 9.92
CA LYS A 124 -6.27 -9.17 9.73
C LYS A 124 -5.21 -9.37 10.77
N GLY A 125 -4.61 -8.28 11.23
CA GLY A 125 -3.51 -8.30 12.21
C GLY A 125 -3.95 -8.16 13.64
N GLU A 126 -5.25 -8.00 13.92
CA GLU A 126 -5.80 -7.58 15.22
C GLU A 126 -5.39 -6.15 15.59
N LEU A 127 -6.36 -5.36 16.05
CA LEU A 127 -6.16 -3.96 16.41
C LEU A 127 -5.12 -3.79 17.53
N THR A 128 -5.04 -4.76 18.45
CA THR A 128 -4.06 -4.83 19.54
C THR A 128 -2.61 -4.90 19.06
N ASN A 129 -2.36 -5.42 17.87
CA ASN A 129 -1.02 -5.47 17.27
C ASN A 129 -0.69 -4.22 16.43
N TRP A 130 -1.56 -3.22 16.44
CA TRP A 130 -1.32 -1.91 15.86
C TRP A 130 -1.69 -0.80 16.85
N VAL A 131 -0.98 -0.80 17.99
CA VAL A 131 -1.23 0.09 19.14
C VAL A 131 -1.28 1.57 18.77
N ASP A 132 -0.48 2.00 17.79
CA ASP A 132 -0.38 3.40 17.38
C ASP A 132 -1.51 3.85 16.43
N LEU A 133 -2.35 2.93 15.94
CA LEU A 133 -3.39 3.26 14.97
C LEU A 133 -4.41 4.26 15.55
N LEU A 134 -5.05 3.91 16.67
CA LEU A 134 -6.09 4.77 17.26
C LEU A 134 -5.53 6.12 17.74
N PRO A 135 -4.41 6.18 18.49
CA PRO A 135 -3.81 7.46 18.86
C PRO A 135 -3.50 8.33 17.65
N ARG A 136 -2.98 7.75 16.55
CA ARG A 136 -2.66 8.51 15.35
C ARG A 136 -3.91 9.00 14.63
N LEU A 137 -4.94 8.16 14.48
CA LEU A 137 -6.21 8.57 13.87
C LEU A 137 -6.90 9.66 14.68
N CYS A 138 -6.91 9.55 16.02
CA CYS A 138 -7.45 10.62 16.88
C CYS A 138 -6.69 11.93 16.70
N HIS A 139 -5.36 11.89 16.64
CA HIS A 139 -4.57 13.09 16.39
C HIS A 139 -4.83 13.70 15.01
N LEU A 140 -5.08 12.87 13.99
CA LEU A 140 -5.42 13.34 12.65
C LEU A 140 -6.78 14.07 12.62
N LEU A 141 -7.72 13.73 13.50
CA LEU A 141 -8.99 14.47 13.62
C LEU A 141 -8.83 15.91 14.13
N ASP A 142 -7.72 16.21 14.80
CA ASP A 142 -7.38 17.56 15.25
C ASP A 142 -6.68 18.39 14.15
N SER A 143 -6.53 17.84 12.94
CA SER A 143 -5.85 18.50 11.82
C SER A 143 -6.67 19.67 11.27
N GLU A 144 -5.97 20.75 10.88
CA GLU A 144 -6.58 21.86 10.13
C GLU A 144 -6.79 21.52 8.63
N ASP A 145 -6.16 20.45 8.14
CA ASP A 145 -6.36 19.95 6.77
C ASP A 145 -7.67 19.17 6.67
N TYR A 146 -8.63 19.71 5.92
CA TYR A 146 -9.91 19.08 5.66
C TYR A 146 -9.79 17.66 5.09
N ASN A 147 -8.81 17.38 4.23
CA ASN A 147 -8.65 16.06 3.63
C ASN A 147 -8.18 15.00 4.64
N VAL A 148 -7.58 15.42 5.75
CA VAL A 148 -7.18 14.51 6.84
C VAL A 148 -8.36 14.17 7.74
N CYS A 149 -9.33 15.08 7.84
CA CYS A 149 -10.48 14.99 8.75
C CYS A 149 -11.76 14.41 8.09
N GLU A 150 -11.80 14.34 6.76
CA GLU A 150 -12.92 13.75 5.98
C GLU A 150 -12.85 12.21 5.91
#